data_AF-A0A6S7LRN1-F1
#
_entry.id   AF-A0A6S7LRN1-F1
#
_cell.length_a   1.000
_cell.length_b   1.000
_cell.length_c   1.000
_cell.angle_alpha   90.00
_cell.angle_beta   90.00
_cell.angle_gamma   90.00
#
_symmetry.space_group_name_H-M   'P 1'
#
loop_
_entity.id
_entity.type
_entity.pdbx_description
1 polymer ?
#
loop_
_entity_poly.entity_id
_entity_poly.type
_entity_poly.pdbx_seq_one_letter_code
_entity_poly.pdbx_strand_id
1 'polypeptide(L)'
;MENHEPNLCMIQNEAGDEWVFEGDNTRNEFSEWLFQKERANCVVMAHNFQGYDSYFILQYLQENGVKYDVMMRGAKVLSLSVDMFKIKFIDSLNFIPMRLADIPKTFGIEELAKGYFPHLFNKKEN
;
A
#
# COMPACT_ATOMS: atom_id res chain seq x y z
N MET A 1 2.20 -22.49 2.89
CA MET A 1 1.94 -21.23 2.16
C MET A 1 2.93 -20.24 2.72
N GLU A 2 3.78 -19.63 1.89
CA GLU A 2 4.61 -18.50 2.32
C GLU A 2 3.67 -17.32 2.65
N ASN A 3 3.78 -16.77 3.85
CA ASN A 3 3.10 -15.52 4.18
C ASN A 3 3.83 -14.40 3.47
N HIS A 4 3.14 -13.68 2.59
CA HIS A 4 3.67 -12.50 1.93
C HIS A 4 3.63 -11.33 2.91
N GLU A 5 4.74 -11.13 3.63
CA GLU A 5 4.92 -10.05 4.59
C GLU A 5 5.78 -8.94 3.95
N PRO A 6 5.36 -7.67 4.01
CA PRO A 6 6.19 -6.57 3.53
C PRO A 6 7.40 -6.38 4.44
N ASN A 7 8.54 -6.06 3.84
CA ASN A 7 9.76 -5.67 4.57
C ASN A 7 10.24 -4.25 4.20
N LEU A 8 9.53 -3.59 3.28
CA LEU A 8 9.61 -2.15 3.03
C LEU A 8 8.21 -1.64 2.73
N CYS A 9 7.79 -0.59 3.44
CA CYS A 9 6.66 0.23 3.08
C CYS A 9 7.11 1.69 3.03
N MET A 10 6.78 2.38 1.94
CA MET A 10 7.04 3.80 1.77
C MET A 10 5.73 4.52 1.49
N ILE A 11 5.47 5.60 2.21
CA ILE A 11 4.34 6.51 1.97
C ILE A 11 4.90 7.90 1.75
N GLN A 12 4.35 8.58 0.75
CA GLN A 12 4.54 9.99 0.53
C GLN A 12 3.16 10.68 0.52
N ASN A 13 3.04 11.83 1.19
CA ASN A 13 1.83 12.65 1.11
C ASN A 13 1.91 13.70 -0.02
N GLU A 14 0.82 14.45 -0.23
CA GLU A 14 0.77 15.51 -1.24
C GLU A 14 1.73 16.67 -0.98
N ALA A 15 2.18 16.87 0.27
CA ALA A 15 3.17 17.90 0.63
C ALA A 15 4.63 17.45 0.34
N GLY A 16 4.83 16.19 -0.04
CA GLY A 16 6.15 15.60 -0.27
C GLY A 16 6.80 15.02 0.98
N ASP A 17 6.13 15.02 2.14
CA ASP A 17 6.62 14.34 3.33
C ASP A 17 6.61 12.83 3.09
N GLU A 18 7.72 12.16 3.45
CA GLU A 18 7.92 10.73 3.26
C GLU A 18 8.08 10.01 4.60
N TRP A 19 7.49 8.82 4.70
CA TRP A 19 7.68 7.88 5.79
C TRP A 19 8.11 6.53 5.23
N VAL A 20 9.18 5.99 5.82
CA VAL A 20 9.78 4.71 5.42
C VAL A 20 9.73 3.76 6.62
N PHE A 21 9.23 2.55 6.38
CA PHE A 21 9.18 1.45 7.34
C PHE A 21 9.94 0.28 6.73
N GLU A 22 10.95 -0.23 7.41
CA GLU A 22 11.83 -1.28 6.87
C GLU A 22 12.18 -2.34 7.92
N GLY A 23 12.39 -3.57 7.45
CA GLY A 23 12.76 -4.72 8.29
C GLY A 23 11.60 -5.65 8.63
N ASP A 24 11.85 -6.61 9.52
CA ASP A 24 10.94 -7.73 9.82
C ASP A 24 9.59 -7.31 10.42
N ASN A 25 9.51 -6.14 11.05
CA ASN A 25 8.31 -5.62 11.70
C ASN A 25 7.55 -4.57 10.86
N THR A 26 7.97 -4.37 9.60
CA THR A 26 7.43 -3.35 8.69
C THR A 26 5.91 -3.36 8.65
N ARG A 27 5.28 -4.54 8.55
CA ARG A 27 3.82 -4.68 8.52
C ARG A 27 3.16 -3.96 9.69
N ASN A 28 3.63 -4.23 10.91
CA ASN A 28 3.00 -3.73 12.12
C ASN A 28 3.31 -2.25 12.31
N GLU A 29 4.56 -1.82 12.15
CA GLU A 29 4.95 -0.41 12.31
C GLU A 29 4.21 0.50 11.34
N PHE A 30 4.14 0.08 10.07
CA PHE A 30 3.37 0.78 9.05
C PHE A 30 1.89 0.88 9.43
N SER A 31 1.29 -0.24 9.83
CA SER A 31 -0.14 -0.31 10.08
C SER A 31 -0.54 0.45 11.34
N GLU A 32 0.25 0.35 12.42
CA GLU A 32 0.08 1.14 13.64
C GLU A 32 0.21 2.63 13.36
N TRP A 33 1.19 3.03 12.54
CA TRP A 33 1.34 4.42 12.12
C TRP A 33 0.18 4.91 11.27
N LEU A 34 -0.38 4.05 10.40
CA LEU A 34 -1.47 4.44 9.49
C LEU A 34 -2.82 4.53 10.21
N PHE A 35 -3.12 3.57 11.08
CA PHE A 35 -4.41 3.45 11.77
C PHE A 35 -4.42 4.18 13.11
N GLN A 36 -4.09 5.47 13.08
CA GLN A 36 -4.17 6.38 14.23
C GLN A 36 -4.98 7.64 13.90
N LYS A 37 -5.46 8.33 14.94
CA LYS A 37 -6.40 9.46 14.80
C LYS A 37 -5.81 10.63 14.00
N GLU A 38 -4.51 10.83 14.10
CA GLU A 38 -3.73 11.88 13.45
C GLU A 38 -3.65 11.68 11.93
N ARG A 39 -3.93 10.46 11.44
CA ARG A 39 -3.94 10.08 10.02
C ARG A 39 -5.33 9.75 9.49
N ALA A 40 -6.37 10.04 10.29
CA ALA A 40 -7.75 9.85 9.88
C ALA A 40 -8.17 10.80 8.74
N ASN A 41 -9.25 10.45 8.04
CA ASN A 41 -9.81 11.21 6.92
C ASN A 41 -8.87 11.31 5.70
N CYS A 42 -8.23 10.21 5.33
CA CYS A 42 -7.33 10.17 4.17
C CYS A 42 -7.71 9.09 3.16
N VAL A 43 -7.20 9.26 1.94
CA VAL A 43 -7.26 8.24 0.88
C VAL A 43 -5.84 7.74 0.66
N VAL A 44 -5.65 6.43 0.82
CA VAL A 44 -4.39 5.74 0.55
C VAL A 44 -4.48 5.15 -0.84
N MET A 45 -3.54 5.51 -1.71
CA MET A 45 -3.49 5.00 -3.08
C MET A 45 -2.25 4.15 -3.27
N ALA A 46 -2.44 2.90 -3.70
CA ALA A 46 -1.36 2.01 -4.08
C ALA A 46 -1.56 1.51 -5.51
N HIS A 47 -0.47 1.24 -6.22
CA HIS A 47 -0.53 0.76 -7.60
C HIS A 47 -0.46 -0.77 -7.63
N ASN A 48 -1.56 -1.40 -8.05
CA ASN A 48 -1.80 -2.84 -7.95
C ASN A 48 -2.05 -3.34 -6.51
N PHE A 49 -2.74 -2.52 -5.70
CA PHE A 49 -3.17 -2.87 -4.34
C PHE A 49 -3.92 -4.21 -4.29
N GLN A 50 -4.73 -4.48 -5.31
CA GLN A 50 -5.53 -5.70 -5.42
C GLN A 50 -4.71 -6.98 -5.60
N GLY A 51 -3.41 -6.86 -5.92
CA GLY A 51 -2.53 -7.98 -6.23
C GLY A 51 -1.66 -8.44 -5.06
N TYR A 52 -1.24 -7.51 -4.19
CA TYR A 52 -0.23 -7.79 -3.17
C TYR A 52 -0.54 -7.10 -1.83
N ASP A 53 -0.65 -5.78 -1.84
CA ASP A 53 -0.65 -4.98 -0.61
C ASP A 53 -1.91 -5.14 0.23
N SER A 54 -3.05 -5.43 -0.42
CA SER A 54 -4.32 -5.61 0.28
C SER A 54 -4.29 -6.72 1.34
N TYR A 55 -3.50 -7.77 1.14
CA TYR A 55 -3.53 -8.95 2.03
C TYR A 55 -2.99 -8.66 3.42
N PHE A 56 -1.82 -8.02 3.53
CA PHE A 56 -1.22 -7.75 4.85
C PHE A 56 -2.01 -6.70 5.64
N ILE A 57 -2.63 -5.73 4.94
CA ILE A 57 -3.52 -4.75 5.55
C ILE A 57 -4.78 -5.42 6.11
N LEU A 58 -5.44 -6.27 5.30
CA LEU A 58 -6.61 -7.01 5.74
C LEU A 58 -6.28 -7.92 6.93
N GLN A 59 -5.13 -8.58 6.91
CA GLN A 59 -4.66 -9.41 8.02
C GLN A 59 -4.46 -8.59 9.29
N TYR A 60 -3.78 -7.44 9.22
CA TYR A 60 -3.59 -6.56 10.37
C TYR A 60 -4.93 -6.08 10.96
N LEU A 61 -5.86 -5.65 10.11
CA LEU A 61 -7.18 -5.17 10.57
C LEU A 61 -7.97 -6.29 11.25
N GLN A 62 -7.93 -7.51 10.69
CA GLN A 62 -8.59 -8.68 11.25
C GLN A 62 -7.97 -9.08 12.61
N GLU A 63 -6.64 -9.11 12.71
CA GLU A 63 -5.91 -9.43 13.95
C GLU A 63 -6.21 -8.43 15.07
N ASN A 64 -6.41 -7.16 14.73
CA ASN A 64 -6.71 -6.08 15.69
C ASN A 64 -8.21 -5.84 15.92
N GLY A 65 -9.09 -6.66 15.33
CA GLY A 65 -10.54 -6.50 15.46
C GLY A 65 -11.08 -5.17 14.92
N VAL A 66 -10.36 -4.54 13.98
CA VAL A 66 -10.77 -3.29 13.35
C VAL A 66 -11.78 -3.63 12.26
N LYS A 67 -12.99 -3.04 12.36
CA LYS A 67 -14.03 -3.24 11.34
C LYS A 67 -13.65 -2.53 10.04
N TYR A 68 -13.83 -3.23 8.92
CA TYR A 68 -13.59 -2.71 7.59
C TYR A 68 -14.63 -3.22 6.59
N ASP A 69 -14.77 -2.50 5.47
CA ASP A 69 -15.60 -2.88 4.33
C ASP A 69 -14.74 -3.01 3.07
N VAL A 70 -14.98 -4.07 2.29
CA VAL A 70 -14.18 -4.40 1.10
C VAL A 70 -15.07 -4.42 -0.14
N MET A 71 -14.61 -3.76 -1.21
CA MET A 71 -15.19 -3.92 -2.54
C MET A 71 -14.31 -4.86 -3.36
N MET A 72 -14.90 -5.94 -3.85
CA MET A 72 -14.19 -7.02 -4.54
C MET A 72 -14.64 -7.15 -6.00
N ARG A 73 -13.74 -7.65 -6.85
CA ARG A 73 -14.05 -8.16 -8.19
C ARG A 73 -13.47 -9.55 -8.34
N GLY A 74 -14.33 -10.57 -8.19
CA GLY A 74 -13.85 -11.93 -7.98
C GLY A 74 -12.96 -11.98 -6.74
N ALA A 75 -11.73 -12.49 -6.89
CA ALA A 75 -10.75 -12.58 -5.80
C ALA A 75 -9.94 -11.29 -5.56
N LYS A 76 -10.17 -10.22 -6.33
CA LYS A 76 -9.36 -8.99 -6.30
C LYS A 76 -9.99 -7.91 -5.43
N VAL A 77 -9.22 -7.35 -4.50
CA VAL A 77 -9.63 -6.24 -3.63
C VAL A 77 -9.51 -4.91 -4.40
N LEU A 78 -10.62 -4.33 -4.83
CA LEU A 78 -10.62 -3.06 -5.56
C LEU A 78 -10.45 -1.85 -4.65
N SER A 79 -11.09 -1.89 -3.50
CA SER A 79 -10.99 -0.86 -2.47
C SER A 79 -11.30 -1.44 -1.10
N LEU A 80 -10.72 -0.82 -0.08
CA LEU A 80 -10.93 -1.15 1.32
C LEU A 80 -11.26 0.14 2.08
N SER A 81 -12.28 0.12 2.93
CA SER A 81 -12.69 1.27 3.74
C SER A 81 -12.67 0.90 5.21
N VAL A 82 -12.09 1.80 6.03
CA VAL A 82 -12.00 1.65 7.49
C VAL A 82 -12.67 2.84 8.14
N ASP A 83 -13.97 2.72 8.40
CA ASP A 83 -14.85 3.82 8.82
C ASP A 83 -14.41 4.46 10.14
N MET A 84 -13.84 3.68 11.07
CA MET A 84 -13.33 4.16 12.36
C MET A 84 -12.33 5.31 12.19
N PHE A 85 -11.45 5.22 11.19
CA PHE A 85 -10.46 6.23 10.86
C PHE A 85 -10.86 7.06 9.64
N LYS A 86 -11.98 6.76 9.00
CA LYS A 86 -12.39 7.35 7.70
C LYS A 86 -11.26 7.24 6.66
N ILE A 87 -10.58 6.10 6.64
CA ILE A 87 -9.50 5.81 5.70
C ILE A 87 -10.06 4.97 4.56
N LYS A 88 -9.70 5.32 3.32
CA LYS A 88 -10.06 4.54 2.13
C LYS A 88 -8.82 4.19 1.32
N PHE A 89 -8.62 2.89 1.08
CA PHE A 89 -7.62 2.39 0.15
C PHE A 89 -8.21 2.25 -1.24
N ILE A 90 -7.46 2.70 -2.24
CA ILE A 90 -7.84 2.64 -3.65
C ILE A 90 -6.69 2.05 -4.46
N ASP A 91 -7.00 1.09 -5.34
CA ASP A 91 -6.05 0.61 -6.33
C ASP A 91 -6.02 1.53 -7.56
N SER A 92 -4.90 2.22 -7.78
CA SER A 92 -4.72 3.09 -8.95
C SER A 92 -4.73 2.32 -10.28
N LEU A 93 -4.45 1.01 -10.28
CA LEU A 93 -4.47 0.18 -11.49
C LEU A 93 -5.88 0.10 -12.12
N ASN A 94 -6.94 0.34 -11.34
CA ASN A 94 -8.31 0.43 -11.86
C ASN A 94 -8.55 1.68 -12.72
N PHE A 95 -7.72 2.72 -12.56
CA PHE A 95 -7.82 4.00 -13.27
C PHE A 95 -6.72 4.15 -14.32
N ILE A 96 -5.53 3.62 -14.01
CA ILE A 96 -4.32 3.68 -14.83
C ILE A 96 -3.89 2.23 -15.13
N PRO A 97 -4.51 1.55 -16.11
CA PRO A 97 -4.34 0.11 -16.37
C PRO A 97 -3.06 -0.19 -17.15
N MET A 98 -1.92 0.27 -16.62
CA MET A 98 -0.59 0.16 -17.21
C MET A 98 0.43 -0.06 -16.09
N ARG A 99 1.66 -0.48 -16.43
CA ARG A 99 2.69 -0.72 -15.42
C ARG A 99 3.15 0.61 -14.83
N LEU A 100 3.51 0.61 -13.55
CA LEU A 100 4.08 1.79 -12.88
C LEU A 100 5.26 2.40 -13.66
N ALA A 101 6.11 1.57 -14.27
CA ALA A 101 7.27 2.02 -15.05
C ALA A 101 6.91 2.79 -16.34
N ASP A 102 5.70 2.57 -16.86
CA ASP A 102 5.24 3.20 -18.10
C ASP A 102 4.62 4.58 -17.83
N ILE A 103 4.26 4.88 -16.56
CA ILE A 103 3.56 6.12 -16.16
C ILE A 103 4.32 7.37 -16.60
N PRO A 104 5.63 7.53 -16.32
CA PRO A 104 6.34 8.75 -16.67
C PRO A 104 6.29 9.05 -18.17
N LYS A 105 6.49 8.01 -18.99
CA LYS A 105 6.44 8.11 -20.45
C LYS A 105 5.05 8.50 -20.95
N THR A 106 3.99 7.91 -20.42
CA THR A 106 2.62 8.17 -20.87
C THR A 106 2.16 9.59 -20.55
N PHE A 107 2.60 10.16 -19.42
CA PHE A 107 2.21 11.51 -19.00
C PHE A 107 3.23 12.60 -19.34
N GLY A 108 4.33 12.27 -20.05
CA GLY A 108 5.37 13.23 -20.40
C GLY A 108 6.15 13.75 -19.19
N ILE A 109 6.24 12.96 -18.12
CA ILE A 109 6.98 13.30 -16.90
C ILE A 109 8.44 12.91 -17.11
N GLU A 110 9.32 13.89 -17.25
CA GLU A 110 10.75 13.67 -17.51
C GLU A 110 11.57 13.47 -16.21
N GLU A 111 11.05 13.92 -15.06
CA GLU A 111 11.82 14.06 -13.81
C GLU A 111 11.70 12.85 -12.85
N LEU A 112 10.69 11.99 -13.03
CA LEU A 112 10.41 10.85 -12.15
C LEU A 112 10.66 9.53 -12.89
N ALA A 113 11.93 9.14 -13.02
CA ALA A 113 12.26 7.76 -13.37
C ALA A 113 11.93 6.86 -12.19
N LYS A 114 11.22 5.74 -12.43
CA LYS A 114 10.98 4.70 -11.42
C LYS A 114 12.29 4.37 -10.70
N GLY A 115 12.31 4.50 -9.37
CA GLY A 115 13.46 4.10 -8.56
C GLY A 115 13.81 2.63 -8.78
N TYR A 116 15.10 2.29 -8.72
CA TYR A 116 15.55 0.91 -8.80
C TYR A 116 15.32 0.22 -7.45
N PHE A 117 14.40 -0.74 -7.41
CA PHE A 117 14.21 -1.59 -6.24
C PHE A 117 15.14 -2.80 -6.34
N PRO A 118 16.04 -3.04 -5.36
CA PRO A 118 16.95 -4.18 -5.41
C PRO A 118 16.18 -5.48 -5.52
N HIS A 119 16.47 -6.26 -6.56
CA HIS A 119 15.93 -7.60 -6.66
C HIS A 119 16.37 -8.41 -5.44
N LEU A 120 15.42 -9.09 -4.79
CA LEU A 120 15.59 -9.90 -3.58
C LEU A 120 15.61 -9.16 -2.23
N PHE A 121 15.32 -7.85 -2.17
CA PHE A 121 15.21 -7.14 -0.88
C PHE A 121 14.34 -7.91 0.14
N ASN A 122 13.28 -8.58 -0.32
CA ASN A 122 12.33 -9.35 0.48
C ASN A 122 12.85 -10.70 1.02
N LYS A 123 14.15 -11.01 0.90
CA LYS A 123 14.75 -12.22 1.49
C LYS A 123 15.45 -11.90 2.81
N LYS A 124 15.22 -12.72 3.83
CA LYS A 124 15.93 -12.66 5.14
C LYS A 124 17.46 -12.77 5.07
N GLU A 125 18.00 -13.14 3.91
CA GLU A 125 19.44 -13.30 3.67
C GLU A 125 20.13 -11.98 3.27
N ASN A 126 19.36 -10.90 3.06
CA ASN A 126 19.87 -9.54 2.83
C ASN A 126 19.77 -8.70 4.10
#